data_AF-A0A163U642-F1
#
_entry.id   AF-A0A163U642-F1
#
_cell.length_a   1.000
_cell.length_b   1.000
_cell.length_c   1.000
_cell.angle_alpha   90.00
_cell.angle_beta   90.00
_cell.angle_gamma   90.00
#
_symmetry.space_group_name_H-M   'P 1'
#
loop_
_entity.id
_entity.type
_entity.pdbx_description
1 polymer ?
#
loop_
_entity_poly.entity_id
_entity_poly.type
_entity_poly.pdbx_seq_one_letter_code
_entity_poly.pdbx_strand_id
1 'polypeptide(L)'
;MSNSITPEKLKEIALNAALSRYNTIISKLQQTAARGQNSLIIEDVPEVVQLKLIEEGYSVTPFARYKYDFLLRRKKKKLYLIKF
;
A
#
# COMPACT_ATOMS: atom_id res chain seq x y z
N MET A 1 -22.19 10.60 -27.99
CA MET A 1 -21.20 11.35 -27.20
C MET A 1 -20.25 10.33 -26.59
N SER A 2 -19.03 10.20 -27.12
CA SER A 2 -17.99 9.38 -26.52
C SER A 2 -17.53 10.08 -25.24
N ASN A 3 -17.90 9.54 -24.08
CA ASN A 3 -17.27 9.93 -22.81
C ASN A 3 -15.80 9.51 -22.91
N SER A 4 -14.92 10.41 -23.36
CA SER A 4 -13.49 10.16 -23.39
C SER A 4 -13.03 9.97 -21.95
N ILE A 5 -12.77 8.73 -21.59
CA ILE A 5 -12.19 8.39 -20.30
C ILE A 5 -10.75 8.90 -20.34
N THR A 6 -10.50 10.03 -19.68
CA THR A 6 -9.15 10.58 -19.57
C THR A 6 -8.33 9.74 -18.59
N PRO A 7 -6.99 9.66 -18.76
CA PRO A 7 -6.12 8.96 -17.81
C PRO A 7 -6.27 9.45 -16.36
N GLU A 8 -6.55 10.74 -16.18
CA GLU A 8 -6.82 11.37 -14.89
C GLU A 8 -8.07 10.80 -14.22
N LYS A 9 -9.18 10.66 -14.98
CA LYS A 9 -10.40 10.03 -14.48
C LYS A 9 -10.17 8.56 -14.09
N LEU A 10 -9.32 7.84 -14.81
CA LEU A 10 -8.95 6.47 -14.43
C LEU A 10 -8.16 6.43 -13.12
N LYS A 11 -7.22 7.37 -12.91
CA LYS A 11 -6.47 7.51 -11.65
C LYS A 11 -7.43 7.78 -10.49
N GLU A 12 -8.40 8.68 -10.67
CA GLU A 12 -9.43 8.98 -9.66
C GLU A 12 -10.32 7.78 -9.33
N ILE A 13 -10.83 7.07 -10.35
CA ILE A 13 -11.66 5.87 -10.15
C ILE A 13 -10.85 4.80 -9.41
N ALA A 14 -9.60 4.58 -9.78
CA ALA A 14 -8.74 3.60 -9.13
C ALA A 14 -8.39 3.98 -7.68
N LEU A 15 -8.17 5.28 -7.42
CA LEU A 15 -7.92 5.78 -6.07
C LEU A 15 -9.17 5.62 -5.21
N ASN A 16 -10.35 5.97 -5.72
CA ASN A 16 -11.63 5.79 -5.03
C ASN A 16 -11.89 4.32 -4.70
N ALA A 17 -11.62 3.40 -5.64
CA ALA A 17 -11.73 1.97 -5.38
C ALA A 17 -10.77 1.48 -4.29
N ALA A 18 -9.60 2.10 -4.16
CA ALA A 18 -8.58 1.75 -3.18
C ALA A 18 -8.64 2.59 -1.88
N LEU A 19 -9.60 3.52 -1.76
CA LEU A 19 -9.64 4.54 -0.71
C LEU A 19 -9.82 3.94 0.69
N SER A 20 -10.66 2.92 0.82
CA SER A 20 -10.83 2.16 2.07
C SER A 20 -9.50 1.56 2.55
N ARG A 21 -8.67 1.07 1.61
CA ARG A 21 -7.39 0.45 1.92
C ARG A 21 -6.34 1.48 2.30
N TYR A 22 -6.32 2.62 1.60
CA TYR A 22 -5.50 3.76 1.98
C TYR A 22 -5.83 4.24 3.40
N ASN A 23 -7.10 4.47 3.73
CA ASN A 23 -7.52 4.89 5.08
C ASN A 23 -7.09 3.89 6.16
N THR A 24 -7.17 2.59 5.86
CA THR A 24 -6.72 1.54 6.77
C THR A 24 -5.20 1.60 7.00
N ILE A 25 -4.42 1.86 5.95
CA ILE A 25 -2.95 2.01 6.05
C ILE A 25 -2.60 3.23 6.90
N ILE A 26 -3.25 4.38 6.66
CA ILE A 26 -3.03 5.60 7.43
C ILE A 26 -3.37 5.39 8.91
N SER A 27 -4.50 4.75 9.23
CA SER A 27 -4.86 4.46 10.62
C SER A 27 -3.81 3.57 11.30
N LYS A 28 -3.29 2.56 10.60
CA LYS A 28 -2.20 1.71 11.12
C LYS A 28 -0.90 2.49 11.31
N LEU A 29 -0.56 3.39 10.38
CA LEU A 29 0.61 4.27 10.51
C LEU A 29 0.46 5.17 11.74
N GLN A 30 -0.69 5.79 11.95
CA GLN A 30 -0.96 6.60 13.16
C GLN A 30 -0.80 5.79 14.45
N GLN A 31 -1.35 4.58 14.50
CA GLN A 31 -1.17 3.69 15.66
C GLN A 31 0.29 3.28 15.87
N THR A 32 1.03 3.11 14.78
CA THR A 32 2.46 2.72 14.81
C THR A 32 3.32 3.89 15.31
N ALA A 33 3.07 5.11 14.81
CA ALA A 33 3.70 6.33 15.29
C ALA A 33 3.38 6.59 16.77
N ALA A 34 2.14 6.37 17.20
CA ALA A 34 1.74 6.50 18.61
C ALA A 34 2.47 5.53 19.55
N ARG A 35 2.98 4.40 19.01
CA ARG A 35 3.82 3.44 19.74
C ARG A 35 5.32 3.76 19.67
N GLY A 36 5.70 4.88 19.06
CA GLY A 36 7.10 5.30 18.88
C GLY A 36 7.84 4.51 17.79
N GLN A 37 7.12 3.83 16.89
CA GLN A 37 7.72 3.10 15.79
C GLN A 37 7.75 3.96 14.52
N ASN A 38 8.88 3.95 13.82
CA ASN A 38 9.09 4.79 12.63
C ASN A 38 8.77 4.08 11.31
N SER A 39 8.21 2.88 11.37
CA SER A 39 7.92 2.11 10.17
C SER A 39 6.81 1.08 10.37
N LEU A 40 6.03 0.85 9.32
CA LEU A 40 5.00 -0.17 9.24
C LEU A 40 5.30 -1.15 8.10
N ILE A 41 5.15 -2.44 8.37
CA ILE A 41 5.19 -3.49 7.34
C ILE A 41 3.76 -3.89 7.01
N ILE A 42 3.40 -3.84 5.73
CA ILE A 42 2.07 -4.26 5.27
C ILE A 42 2.15 -5.12 4.01
N GLU A 43 1.21 -6.05 3.90
CA GLU A 43 0.98 -6.86 2.69
C GLU A 43 0.06 -6.10 1.72
N ASP A 44 0.30 -6.30 0.42
CA ASP A 44 -0.67 -5.98 -0.65
C ASP A 44 -1.13 -4.51 -0.66
N VAL A 45 -0.20 -3.62 -1.03
CA VAL A 45 -0.47 -2.19 -1.26
C VAL A 45 -0.67 -1.96 -2.76
N PRO A 46 -1.86 -1.54 -3.21
CA PRO A 46 -2.09 -1.18 -4.62
C PRO A 46 -1.13 -0.08 -5.08
N GLU A 47 -0.71 -0.11 -6.33
CA GLU A 47 0.25 0.87 -6.87
C GLU A 47 -0.24 2.32 -6.74
N VAL A 48 -1.52 2.56 -6.98
CA VAL A 48 -2.13 3.89 -6.81
C VAL A 48 -2.00 4.40 -5.37
N VAL A 49 -2.11 3.50 -4.39
CA VAL A 49 -1.94 3.82 -2.97
C VAL A 49 -0.47 4.07 -2.63
N GLN A 50 0.45 3.29 -3.23
CA GLN A 50 1.90 3.53 -3.06
C GLN A 50 2.28 4.91 -3.57
N LEU A 51 1.81 5.28 -4.78
CA LEU A 51 2.05 6.59 -5.36
C LEU A 51 1.49 7.70 -4.46
N LYS A 52 0.27 7.52 -3.93
CA LYS A 52 -0.34 8.50 -3.03
C LYS A 52 0.47 8.69 -1.74
N LEU A 53 0.96 7.60 -1.15
CA LEU A 53 1.82 7.67 0.05
C LEU A 53 3.15 8.37 -0.25
N ILE A 54 3.74 8.15 -1.42
CA ILE A 54 4.96 8.84 -1.85
C ILE A 54 4.69 10.35 -2.07
N GLU A 55 3.55 10.70 -2.68
CA GLU A 55 3.10 12.10 -2.83
C GLU A 55 2.95 12.80 -1.47
N GLU A 56 2.57 12.07 -0.42
CA GLU A 56 2.43 12.57 0.96
C GLU A 56 3.74 12.59 1.77
N GLY A 57 4.84 12.14 1.17
CA GLY A 57 6.18 12.18 1.78
C GLY A 57 6.61 10.89 2.49
N TYR A 58 5.81 9.83 2.46
CA TYR A 58 6.20 8.55 3.03
C TYR A 58 7.20 7.80 2.14
N SER A 59 8.14 7.09 2.75
CA SER A 59 9.03 6.19 2.00
C SER A 59 8.41 4.79 1.91
N VAL A 60 8.11 4.33 0.69
CA VAL A 60 7.53 3.00 0.44
C VAL A 60 8.56 2.10 -0.23
N THR A 61 9.09 1.12 0.50
CA THR A 61 10.09 0.17 -0.01
C THR A 61 9.47 -1.23 -0.14
N PRO A 62 9.37 -1.80 -1.35
CA PRO A 62 8.93 -3.18 -1.53
C PRO A 62 10.03 -4.16 -1.12
N PHE A 63 9.66 -5.24 -0.43
CA PHE A 63 10.57 -6.35 -0.15
C PHE A 63 9.84 -7.68 -0.19
N ALA A 64 10.59 -8.75 -0.44
CA ALA A 64 10.03 -10.10 -0.46
C ALA A 64 10.39 -10.84 0.83
N ARG A 65 9.41 -11.49 1.44
CA ARG A 65 9.64 -12.41 2.55
C ARG A 65 9.17 -13.80 2.18
N TYR A 66 10.01 -14.80 2.44
CA TYR A 66 9.66 -16.18 2.24
C TYR A 66 9.01 -16.71 3.51
N LYS A 67 7.85 -17.33 3.36
CA LYS A 67 7.19 -18.07 4.43
C LYS A 67 6.86 -19.47 3.92
N TYR A 68 7.06 -20.48 4.76
CA TYR A 68 6.61 -21.83 4.44
C TYR A 68 5.08 -21.86 4.46
N ASP A 69 4.48 -22.50 3.46
CA ASP A 69 3.08 -22.86 3.49
C ASP A 69 2.87 -24.14 4.32
N PHE A 70 1.61 -24.52 4.51
CA PHE A 70 1.21 -25.72 5.29
C PHE A 70 1.78 -27.03 4.71
N LEU A 71 2.18 -27.03 3.43
CA LEU A 71 2.80 -28.15 2.74
C LEU A 71 4.33 -28.05 2.71
N LEU A 72 4.94 -27.25 3.59
CA LEU A 72 6.39 -27.01 3.68
C LEU A 72 7.01 -26.46 2.38
N ARG A 73 6.21 -25.88 1.48
CA ARG A 73 6.73 -25.21 0.28
C ARG A 73 7.04 -23.76 0.61
N ARG A 74 8.18 -23.25 0.13
CA ARG A 74 8.53 -21.84 0.29
C ARG A 74 7.65 -20.98 -0.62
N LYS A 75 6.75 -20.20 -0.04
CA LYS A 75 5.96 -19.20 -0.78
C LYS A 75 6.57 -17.81 -0.58
N LYS A 76 6.83 -17.14 -1.70
CA LYS A 76 7.27 -15.74 -1.72
C LYS A 76 6.06 -14.85 -1.46
N LYS A 77 6.11 -14.04 -0.42
CA LYS A 77 5.13 -12.98 -0.15
C LYS A 77 5.74 -11.61 -0.45
N LYS A 78 5.01 -10.78 -1.18
CA LYS A 78 5.37 -9.38 -1.44
C LYS A 78 4.88 -8.52 -0.27
N LEU A 79 5.82 -7.82 0.36
CA LEU A 79 5.58 -6.92 1.48
C LEU A 79 6.06 -5.52 1.12
N TYR A 80 5.56 -4.54 1.87
CA TYR A 80 5.92 -3.14 1.73
C TYR A 80 6.29 -2.61 3.11
N LEU A 81 7.46 -1.99 3.19
CA LEU A 81 7.91 -1.23 4.35
C LEU A 81 7.58 0.23 4.08
N ILE A 82 6.74 0.81 4.93
CA ILE A 82 6.36 2.23 4.87
C ILE A 82 7.04 2.93 6.04
N LYS A 83 7.83 3.97 5.78
CA LYS A 83 8.51 4.79 6.80
C LYS A 83 8.01 6.23 6.78
N PHE A 84 8.02 6.86 7.94
CA PHE A 84 7.80 8.31 8.13
C PHE A 84 9.06 9.10 7.77
#